data_AF-A0A2D0JZH3-F1
#
_entry.id   AF-A0A2D0JZH3-F1
#
_cell.length_a   1.000
_cell.length_b   1.000
_cell.length_c   1.000
_cell.angle_alpha   90.00
_cell.angle_beta   90.00
_cell.angle_gamma   90.00
#
_symmetry.space_group_name_H-M   'P 1'
#
loop_
_entity.id
_entity.type
_entity.pdbx_description
1 polymer ?
#
loop_
_entity_poly.entity_id
_entity_poly.type
_entity_poly.pdbx_seq_one_letter_code
_entity_poly.pdbx_strand_id
1 'polypeptide(L)' 'MRILWFVVIIGSVLGLIMGLLPALFLSNSAPQEAAGAAIAVACSVVPYCIARAVSMLNRNSKKDD' A
#
# COMPACT_ATOMS: atom_id res chain seq x y z
N MET A 1 12.66 -11.77 -2.67
CA MET A 1 12.12 -10.83 -1.64
C MET A 1 12.24 -9.36 -2.03
N ARG A 2 13.37 -8.86 -2.55
CA ARG A 2 13.55 -7.43 -2.92
C ARG A 2 12.47 -6.91 -3.88
N ILE A 3 12.08 -7.70 -4.88
CA ILE A 3 11.06 -7.34 -5.88
C ILE A 3 9.67 -7.11 -5.25
N LEU A 4 9.24 -7.95 -4.30
CA LEU A 4 7.95 -7.74 -3.62
C LEU A 4 7.93 -6.42 -2.83
N TRP A 5 9.04 -6.09 -2.16
CA TRP A 5 9.17 -4.82 -1.45
C TRP A 5 9.17 -3.61 -2.38
N PHE A 6 9.75 -3.73 -3.59
CA PHE A 6 9.61 -2.69 -4.62
C PHE A 6 8.16 -2.43 -5.01
N VAL A 7 7.34 -3.49 -5.14
CA VAL A 7 5.90 -3.35 -5.43
C VAL A 7 5.16 -2.63 -4.29
N VAL A 8 5.52 -2.88 -3.03
CA VAL A 8 4.96 -2.16 -1.86
C VAL A 8 5.29 -0.67 -1.90
N ILE A 9 6.54 -0.33 -2.22
CA ILE A 9 7.00 1.06 -2.31
C ILE A 9 6.24 1.77 -3.43
N ILE A 10 6.16 1.15 -4.61
CA ILE A 10 5.44 1.72 -5.76
C ILE A 10 3.94 1.89 -5.44
N GLY A 11 3.30 0.89 -4.80
CA GLY A 11 1.90 0.98 -4.38
C GLY A 11 1.64 2.10 -3.37
N SER A 12 2.55 2.33 -2.41
CA SER A 12 2.43 3.45 -1.47
C SER A 12 2.60 4.81 -2.14
N VAL A 13 3.53 4.93 -3.08
CA VAL A 13 3.75 6.17 -3.85
C VAL A 13 2.53 6.45 -4.73
N LEU A 14 1.96 5.44 -5.38
CA LEU A 14 0.74 5.59 -6.17
C LEU A 14 -0.46 5.97 -5.30
N GLY A 15 -0.63 5.35 -4.13
CA GLY A 15 -1.68 5.73 -3.17
C GLY A 15 -1.57 7.18 -2.71
N LEU A 16 -0.35 7.67 -2.50
CA LEU A 16 -0.12 9.06 -2.15
C LEU A 16 -0.47 10.02 -3.30
N ILE A 17 -0.03 9.72 -4.53
CA ILE A 17 -0.25 10.57 -5.70
C ILE A 17 -1.71 10.55 -6.18
N MET A 18 -2.37 9.39 -6.15
CA MET A 18 -3.74 9.20 -6.69
C MET A 18 -4.84 9.33 -5.63
N GLY A 19 -4.54 9.09 -4.35
CA GLY A 19 -5.51 9.20 -3.27
C GLY A 19 -5.37 10.49 -2.48
N LEU A 20 -4.20 10.67 -1.85
CA LEU A 20 -4.00 11.72 -0.86
C LEU A 20 -3.84 13.11 -1.49
N LEU A 21 -3.04 13.24 -2.54
CA LEU A 21 -2.86 14.54 -3.23
C LEU A 21 -4.18 15.09 -3.79
N PRO A 22 -5.01 14.29 -4.51
CA PRO A 22 -6.30 14.76 -5.02
C PRO A 22 -7.30 15.06 -3.89
N ALA A 23 -7.27 14.28 -2.81
CA ALA A 23 -8.05 14.59 -1.61
C ALA A 23 -7.70 15.96 -1.03
N LEU A 24 -6.42 16.32 -0.94
CA LEU A 24 -6.01 17.57 -0.29
C LEU A 24 -6.09 18.82 -1.17
N PHE A 25 -5.89 18.68 -2.48
CA PHE A 25 -5.78 19.84 -3.38
C PHE A 25 -6.96 20.01 -4.34
N LEU A 26 -7.74 18.96 -4.60
CA LEU A 26 -8.82 18.98 -5.61
C LEU A 26 -10.22 18.74 -5.02
N SER A 27 -10.30 18.29 -3.77
CA SER A 27 -11.57 18.03 -3.10
C SER A 27 -12.34 19.32 -2.84
N ASN A 28 -13.66 19.28 -3.07
CA ASN A 28 -14.56 20.38 -2.72
C ASN A 28 -15.44 20.06 -1.50
N SER A 29 -15.24 18.89 -0.87
CA SER A 29 -16.10 18.43 0.22
C SER A 29 -15.40 17.46 1.18
N ALA A 30 -15.73 17.53 2.47
CA ALA A 30 -15.17 16.64 3.49
C ALA A 30 -15.31 15.13 3.18
N PRO A 31 -16.41 14.63 2.57
CA PRO A 31 -16.51 13.22 2.17
C PRO A 31 -15.50 12.81 1.09
N GLN A 32 -15.16 13.70 0.15
CA GLN A 32 -14.17 13.42 -0.89
C GLN A 32 -12.76 13.34 -0.32
N GLU A 33 -12.42 14.21 0.64
CA GLU A 33 -11.13 14.14 1.34
C GLU A 33 -10.97 12.80 2.07
N ALA A 34 -12.01 12.38 2.80
CA ALA A 34 -12.04 11.11 3.51
C ALA A 34 -11.91 9.91 2.54
N ALA A 35 -12.61 9.95 1.39
CA ALA A 35 -12.54 8.90 0.39
C ALA A 35 -11.13 8.78 -0.23
N GLY A 36 -10.50 9.90 -0.61
CA GLY A 36 -9.15 9.86 -1.17
C GLY A 36 -8.09 9.46 -0.15
N ALA A 37 -8.23 9.85 1.12
CA ALA A 37 -7.38 9.34 2.20
C ALA A 37 -7.53 7.81 2.39
N ALA A 38 -8.76 7.29 2.35
CA ALA A 38 -9.01 5.85 2.45
C ALA A 38 -8.38 5.08 1.27
N ILE A 39 -8.48 5.61 0.05
CA ILE A 39 -7.85 5.03 -1.15
C ILE A 39 -6.32 5.02 -1.01
N ALA A 40 -5.73 6.10 -0.51
CA ALA A 40 -4.29 6.18 -0.28
C ALA A 40 -3.81 5.10 0.71
N VAL A 41 -4.54 4.92 1.82
CA VAL A 41 -4.23 3.89 2.83
C VAL A 41 -4.40 2.49 2.25
N ALA A 42 -5.50 2.21 1.52
CA ALA A 42 -5.73 0.89 0.93
C ALA A 42 -4.62 0.50 -0.05
N CYS A 43 -4.17 1.44 -0.89
CA CYS A 43 -3.12 1.20 -1.89
C CYS A 43 -1.73 0.94 -1.25
N SER A 44 -1.49 1.41 -0.02
CA SER A 44 -0.28 1.11 0.75
C SER A 44 -0.39 -0.19 1.54
N VAL A 45 -1.53 -0.42 2.22
CA VAL A 45 -1.72 -1.54 3.16
C VAL A 45 -1.85 -2.89 2.45
N VAL A 46 -2.63 -2.97 1.36
CA VAL A 46 -2.84 -4.23 0.62
C VAL A 46 -1.53 -4.86 0.14
N PRO A 47 -0.66 -4.15 -0.61
CA PRO A 47 0.60 -4.75 -1.04
C PRO A 47 1.54 -5.04 0.12
N TYR A 48 1.54 -4.23 1.19
CA TYR A 48 2.34 -4.51 2.39
C TYR A 48 1.94 -5.83 3.05
N CYS A 49 0.64 -6.07 3.25
CA CYS A 49 0.12 -7.31 3.81
C CYS A 49 0.54 -8.54 2.99
N ILE A 50 0.46 -8.44 1.65
CA ILE A 50 0.89 -9.51 0.73
C ILE A 50 2.39 -9.75 0.86
N ALA A 51 3.22 -8.70 0.83
CA ALA A 51 4.68 -8.84 0.97
C ALA A 51 5.07 -9.47 2.31
N ARG A 52 4.37 -9.13 3.40
CA ARG A 52 4.56 -9.71 4.73
C ARG A 52 4.20 -11.19 4.77
N ALA A 53 3.06 -11.58 4.21
CA ALA A 53 2.61 -12.97 4.15
C ALA A 53 3.61 -13.85 3.38
N VAL A 54 4.04 -13.40 2.19
CA VAL A 54 5.03 -14.11 1.38
C VAL A 54 6.39 -14.17 2.08
N SER A 55 6.80 -13.10 2.76
CA SER A 55 8.04 -13.09 3.53
C SER A 55 8.03 -14.11 4.68
N MET A 56 6.88 -14.34 5.32
CA MET A 56 6.73 -15.31 6.40
C MET A 56 6.71 -16.75 5.89
N LEU A 57 5.99 -17.03 4.80
CA LEU A 57 5.97 -18.35 4.16
C LEU A 57 7.38 -18.80 3.74
N ASN A 58 8.13 -17.90 3.09
CA ASN A 58 9.49 -18.21 2.64
C ASN A 58 10.49 -18.33 3.81
N ARG A 59 10.24 -17.65 4.94
CA ARG A 59 11.07 -17.80 6.15
C ARG A 59 10.80 -19.13 6.86
N ASN A 60 9.56 -19.63 6.84
CA ASN A 60 9.21 -20.92 7.44
C ASN A 60 9.78 -22.08 6.63
N SER A 61 9.70 -22.03 5.29
CA SER A 61 10.22 -23.07 4.40
C SER A 61 11.72 -23.35 4.56
N LYS A 62 12.49 -22.39 5.10
CA LYS A 62 13.95 -22.53 5.33
C LYS A 62 14.31 -23.09 6.70
N LYS A 63 13.30 -23.35 7.54
CA LYS A 63 13.44 -23.92 8.88
C LYS A 63 13.17 -25.43 8.89
N ASP A 64 12.59 -25.94 7.81
CA ASP A 64 12.28 -27.36 7.58
C ASP A 64 13.37 -28.10 6.77
N ASP A 65 14.46 -27.39 6.37
CA ASP A 65 15.71 -27.93 5.81
C ASP A 65 16.84 -27.87 6.86
#